data_AF-A0A2M8XVH2-F1
#
_entry.id   AF-A0A2M8XVH2-F1
#
_cell.length_a   1.000
_cell.length_b   1.000
_cell.length_c   1.000
_cell.angle_alpha   90.00
_cell.angle_beta   90.00
_cell.angle_gamma   90.00
#
_symmetry.space_group_name_H-M   'P 1'
#
loop_
_entity.id
_entity.type
_entity.pdbx_description
1 polymer ?
#
loop_
_entity_poly.entity_id
_entity_poly.type
_entity_poly.pdbx_seq_one_letter_code
_entity_poly.pdbx_strand_id
1 'polypeptide(L)'
;MTKIITTIAFFICSLLSAQTQFEQGMGKAFGLWKEGKNTEASAMFERIASAEKNSYLPNYYVALINTTAAFTEKDKTKLDLMLTKAQDALDIEMIKDQNNAELYAMQALIYTAWVVADPMTNGQKYSAKVMEAYAKGKAIDPNNPRVVFGEADYQLGGAKWTGVDTKPLCAQIDKAVELFGTFKPETSFSPKWGLERALESQKNCK
;
A
#
# COMPACT_ATOMS: atom_id res chain seq x y z
N MET A 1 29.01 -41.71 20.81
CA MET A 1 28.52 -41.18 19.51
C MET A 1 27.03 -40.85 19.56
N THR A 2 26.16 -41.74 20.04
CA THR A 2 24.71 -41.51 20.20
C THR A 2 24.36 -40.27 21.05
N LYS A 3 25.08 -40.02 22.15
CA LYS A 3 24.89 -38.82 23.00
C LYS A 3 25.37 -37.50 22.38
N ILE A 4 26.24 -37.53 21.37
CA ILE A 4 26.70 -36.33 20.66
C ILE A 4 25.70 -35.99 19.55
N ILE A 5 25.17 -37.02 18.88
CA ILE A 5 24.16 -36.88 17.83
C ILE A 5 22.85 -36.33 18.40
N THR A 6 22.40 -36.77 19.58
CA THR A 6 21.19 -36.22 20.22
C THR A 6 21.34 -34.77 20.68
N THR A 7 22.52 -34.36 21.17
CA THR A 7 22.77 -32.97 21.60
C THR A 7 22.87 -32.02 20.39
N ILE A 8 23.47 -32.46 19.28
CA ILE A 8 23.50 -31.70 18.02
C ILE A 8 22.10 -31.58 17.42
N ALA A 9 21.30 -32.65 17.46
CA ALA A 9 19.90 -32.62 16.99
C ALA A 9 19.02 -31.66 17.81
N PHE A 10 19.23 -31.59 19.14
CA PHE A 10 18.49 -30.66 20.00
C PHE A 10 18.87 -29.19 19.75
N PHE A 11 20.15 -28.91 19.45
CA PHE A 11 20.65 -27.57 19.14
C PHE A 11 20.19 -27.07 17.76
N ILE A 12 20.07 -27.97 16.77
CA ILE A 12 19.55 -27.66 15.43
C ILE A 12 18.03 -27.38 15.49
N CYS A 13 17.28 -28.09 16.34
CA CYS A 13 15.86 -27.82 16.52
C CYS A 13 15.57 -26.46 17.20
N SER A 14 16.47 -25.95 18.05
CA SER A 14 16.29 -24.62 18.67
C SER A 14 16.52 -23.43 17.74
N LEU A 15 17.11 -23.65 16.56
CA LEU A 15 17.31 -22.59 15.55
C LEU A 15 16.08 -22.40 14.63
N LEU A 16 15.06 -23.25 14.74
CA LEU A 16 13.92 -23.27 13.80
C LEU A 16 12.79 -22.29 14.12
N SER A 17 12.86 -21.53 15.23
CA SER A 17 11.76 -20.62 15.63
C SER A 17 12.20 -19.26 16.19
N ALA A 18 13.32 -18.70 15.75
CA ALA A 18 13.70 -17.34 16.13
C ALA A 18 13.11 -16.30 15.16
N GLN A 19 11.78 -16.19 15.10
CA GLN A 19 11.14 -15.07 14.42
C GLN A 19 11.54 -13.78 15.15
N THR A 20 12.08 -12.80 14.43
CA THR A 20 12.56 -11.53 14.99
C THR A 20 11.41 -10.76 15.66
N GLN A 21 11.72 -9.84 16.58
CA GLN A 21 10.69 -8.99 17.20
C GLN A 21 9.92 -8.18 16.15
N PHE A 22 10.61 -7.72 15.10
CA PHE A 22 10.00 -7.09 13.93
C PHE A 22 8.98 -8.01 13.26
N GLU A 23 9.38 -9.22 12.88
CA GLU A 23 8.50 -10.16 12.19
C GLU A 23 7.29 -10.57 13.04
N GLN A 24 7.47 -10.77 14.35
CA GLN A 24 6.37 -11.05 15.28
C GLN A 24 5.41 -9.84 15.37
N GLY A 25 5.96 -8.64 15.49
CA GLY A 25 5.20 -7.40 15.52
C GLY A 25 4.37 -7.20 14.25
N MET A 26 5.01 -7.33 13.09
CA MET A 26 4.36 -7.24 11.78
C MET A 26 3.26 -8.30 11.65
N GLY A 27 3.55 -9.55 11.98
CA GLY A 27 2.56 -10.65 11.96
C GLY A 27 1.34 -10.36 12.82
N LYS A 28 1.54 -9.83 14.03
CA LYS A 28 0.44 -9.42 14.92
C LYS A 28 -0.38 -8.26 14.35
N ALA A 29 0.29 -7.25 13.78
CA ALA A 29 -0.39 -6.10 13.18
C ALA A 29 -1.26 -6.52 11.98
N PHE A 30 -0.75 -7.41 11.12
CA PHE A 30 -1.54 -8.01 10.04
C PHE A 30 -2.70 -8.87 10.54
N GLY A 31 -2.50 -9.62 11.64
CA GLY A 31 -3.57 -10.39 12.27
C GLY A 31 -4.74 -9.49 12.70
N LEU A 32 -4.44 -8.39 13.40
CA LEU A 32 -5.43 -7.38 13.79
C LEU A 32 -6.15 -6.81 12.57
N TRP A 33 -5.40 -6.48 11.51
CA TRP A 33 -5.99 -5.91 10.30
C TRP A 33 -6.94 -6.90 9.62
N LYS A 34 -6.55 -8.18 9.54
CA LYS A 34 -7.39 -9.25 8.98
C LYS A 34 -8.69 -9.46 9.78
N GLU A 35 -8.67 -9.20 11.08
CA GLU A 35 -9.86 -9.23 11.95
C GLU A 35 -10.75 -7.98 11.80
N GLY A 36 -10.39 -7.02 10.93
CA GLY A 36 -11.11 -5.76 10.75
C GLY A 36 -10.80 -4.70 11.82
N LYS A 37 -9.83 -4.96 12.71
CA LYS A 37 -9.42 -4.04 13.78
C LYS A 37 -8.43 -3.00 13.27
N ASN A 38 -8.90 -2.15 12.35
CA ASN A 38 -8.06 -1.20 11.61
C ASN A 38 -7.32 -0.22 12.55
N THR A 39 -7.98 0.28 13.58
CA THR A 39 -7.40 1.22 14.54
C THR A 39 -6.25 0.58 15.32
N GLU A 40 -6.45 -0.63 15.82
CA GLU A 40 -5.46 -1.38 16.58
C GLU A 40 -4.30 -1.85 15.71
N ALA A 41 -4.59 -2.27 14.48
CA ALA A 41 -3.57 -2.63 13.50
C ALA A 41 -2.69 -1.42 13.15
N SER A 42 -3.30 -0.28 12.83
CA SER A 42 -2.58 0.97 12.56
C SER A 42 -1.71 1.38 13.75
N ALA A 43 -2.24 1.36 14.97
CA ALA A 43 -1.46 1.68 16.18
C ALA A 43 -0.31 0.69 16.43
N MET A 44 -0.50 -0.59 16.11
CA MET A 44 0.56 -1.59 16.20
C MET A 44 1.67 -1.31 15.17
N PHE A 45 1.33 -0.98 13.93
CA PHE A 45 2.32 -0.59 12.91
C PHE A 45 3.09 0.68 13.30
N GLU A 46 2.44 1.68 13.89
CA GLU A 46 3.13 2.88 14.41
C GLU A 46 4.15 2.53 15.49
N ARG A 47 3.79 1.62 16.42
CA ARG A 47 4.72 1.15 17.45
C ARG A 47 5.91 0.40 16.85
N ILE A 48 5.70 -0.35 15.77
CA ILE A 48 6.79 -1.02 15.06
C ILE A 48 7.67 0.02 14.35
N ALA A 49 7.05 0.98 13.65
CA ALA A 49 7.77 2.09 12.99
C ALA A 49 8.58 2.95 13.98
N SER A 50 8.16 3.03 15.24
CA SER A 50 8.90 3.76 16.27
C SER A 50 10.19 3.06 16.69
N ALA A 51 10.24 1.73 16.61
CA ALA A 51 11.41 0.92 16.94
C ALA A 51 12.29 0.58 15.72
N GLU A 52 11.67 0.33 14.56
CA GLU A 52 12.31 -0.30 13.39
C GLU A 52 12.50 0.72 12.25
N LYS A 53 13.42 1.67 12.46
CA LYS A 53 13.60 2.86 11.61
C LYS A 53 14.07 2.59 10.18
N ASN A 54 14.68 1.42 9.97
CA ASN A 54 15.29 1.04 8.70
C ASN A 54 14.29 0.41 7.72
N SER A 55 13.07 0.06 8.17
CA SER A 55 12.03 -0.47 7.30
C SER A 55 10.98 0.59 7.06
N TYR A 56 10.66 0.85 5.78
CA TYR A 56 9.56 1.73 5.40
C TYR A 56 8.19 1.05 5.57
N LEU A 57 8.16 -0.28 5.63
CA LEU A 57 6.93 -1.08 5.59
C LEU A 57 5.95 -0.76 6.73
N PRO A 58 6.36 -0.61 8.01
CA PRO A 58 5.41 -0.28 9.07
C PRO A 58 4.67 1.02 8.80
N ASN A 59 5.37 2.10 8.46
CA ASN A 59 4.75 3.39 8.14
C ASN A 59 3.91 3.33 6.84
N TYR A 60 4.37 2.57 5.84
CA TYR A 60 3.57 2.29 4.64
C TYR A 60 2.22 1.64 5.00
N TYR A 61 2.20 0.66 5.91
CA TYR A 61 0.95 0.02 6.33
C TYR A 61 0.09 0.90 7.23
N VAL A 62 0.67 1.80 8.02
CA VAL A 62 -0.10 2.88 8.68
C VAL A 62 -0.83 3.71 7.63
N ALA A 63 -0.13 4.16 6.58
CA ALA A 63 -0.72 4.93 5.50
C ALA A 63 -1.82 4.17 4.76
N LEU A 64 -1.56 2.91 4.40
CA LEU A 64 -2.48 2.07 3.66
C LEU A 64 -3.78 1.79 4.42
N ILE A 65 -3.69 1.41 5.70
CA ILE A 65 -4.88 1.10 6.52
C ILE A 65 -5.77 2.33 6.66
N ASN A 66 -5.19 3.48 7.00
CA ASN A 66 -5.97 4.70 7.21
C ASN A 66 -6.57 5.22 5.91
N THR A 67 -5.83 5.15 4.80
CA THR A 67 -6.31 5.60 3.48
C THR A 67 -7.42 4.70 2.96
N THR A 68 -7.29 3.38 3.09
CA THR A 68 -8.33 2.44 2.65
C THR A 68 -9.60 2.54 3.49
N ALA A 69 -9.47 2.73 4.80
CA ALA A 69 -10.61 2.99 5.68
C ALA A 69 -11.34 4.30 5.31
N ALA A 70 -10.59 5.36 4.98
CA ALA A 70 -11.12 6.67 4.64
C ALA A 70 -12.07 6.66 3.42
N PHE A 71 -11.90 5.74 2.46
CA PHE A 71 -12.82 5.63 1.31
C PHE A 71 -14.26 5.28 1.70
N THR A 72 -14.48 4.72 2.89
CA THR A 72 -15.82 4.30 3.36
C THR A 72 -16.30 5.09 4.57
N GLU A 73 -15.46 5.95 5.14
CA GLU A 73 -15.81 6.80 6.28
C GLU A 73 -16.71 7.96 5.84
N LYS A 74 -17.77 8.20 6.61
CA LYS A 74 -18.78 9.25 6.35
C LYS A 74 -18.59 10.47 7.23
N ASP A 75 -17.99 10.28 8.40
CA ASP A 75 -17.64 11.37 9.31
C ASP A 75 -16.42 12.13 8.77
N LYS A 76 -16.64 13.37 8.36
CA LYS A 76 -15.60 14.22 7.76
C LYS A 76 -14.42 14.45 8.71
N THR A 77 -14.64 14.56 10.01
CA THR A 77 -13.59 14.78 10.99
C THR A 77 -12.73 13.52 11.13
N LYS A 78 -13.35 12.33 11.18
CA LYS A 78 -12.61 11.07 11.21
C LYS A 78 -11.83 10.84 9.92
N LEU A 79 -12.44 11.13 8.78
CA LEU A 79 -11.77 11.03 7.48
C LEU A 79 -10.53 11.92 7.41
N ASP A 80 -10.65 13.18 7.84
CA ASP A 80 -9.54 14.14 7.88
C ASP A 80 -8.39 13.64 8.79
N LEU A 81 -8.72 13.12 9.97
CA LEU A 81 -7.74 12.52 10.89
C LEU A 81 -7.07 11.29 10.29
N MET A 82 -7.82 10.40 9.61
CA MET A 82 -7.26 9.22 8.95
C MET A 82 -6.30 9.60 7.83
N LEU A 83 -6.68 10.52 6.96
CA LEU A 83 -5.85 10.93 5.82
C LEU A 83 -4.63 11.75 6.24
N THR A 84 -4.77 12.58 7.29
CA THR A 84 -3.63 13.28 7.91
C THR A 84 -2.64 12.28 8.48
N LYS A 85 -3.12 11.31 9.27
CA LYS A 85 -2.29 10.23 9.81
C LYS A 85 -1.59 9.43 8.72
N ALA A 86 -2.28 9.15 7.62
CA ALA A 86 -1.68 8.45 6.50
C ALA A 86 -0.57 9.26 5.82
N GLN A 87 -0.78 10.56 5.62
CA GLN A 87 0.20 11.46 5.05
C GLN A 87 1.43 11.59 5.97
N ASP A 88 1.24 11.82 7.26
CA ASP A 88 2.32 11.97 8.24
C ASP A 88 3.21 10.72 8.28
N ALA A 89 2.61 9.52 8.27
CA ALA A 89 3.36 8.26 8.24
C ALA A 89 4.15 8.11 6.94
N LEU A 90 3.55 8.45 5.79
CA LEU A 90 4.21 8.33 4.49
C LEU A 90 5.33 9.35 4.32
N ASP A 91 5.15 10.59 4.80
CA ASP A 91 6.15 11.66 4.73
C ASP A 91 7.45 11.28 5.43
N ILE A 92 7.37 10.57 6.57
CA ILE A 92 8.55 10.04 7.26
C ILE A 92 9.39 9.15 6.33
N GLU A 93 8.75 8.33 5.49
CA GLU A 93 9.47 7.43 4.58
C GLU A 93 9.91 8.13 3.30
N MET A 94 9.09 9.04 2.77
CA MET A 94 9.44 9.85 1.59
C MET A 94 10.65 10.75 1.83
N ILE A 95 10.89 11.21 3.06
CA ILE A 95 12.10 11.95 3.44
C ILE A 95 13.34 11.05 3.37
N LYS A 96 13.20 9.75 3.68
CA LYS A 96 14.32 8.80 3.71
C LYS A 96 14.67 8.26 2.33
N ASP A 97 13.66 7.97 1.51
CA ASP A 97 13.86 7.27 0.23
C ASP A 97 12.87 7.76 -0.84
N GLN A 98 13.33 8.69 -1.68
CA GLN A 98 12.58 9.17 -2.84
C GLN A 98 12.76 8.29 -4.09
N ASN A 99 13.48 7.17 -4.00
CA ASN A 99 13.69 6.24 -5.11
C ASN A 99 12.89 4.94 -4.94
N ASN A 100 11.73 5.03 -4.26
CA ASN A 100 10.85 3.90 -4.01
C ASN A 100 9.47 4.11 -4.65
N ALA A 101 9.17 3.32 -5.68
CA ALA A 101 7.92 3.42 -6.43
C ALA A 101 6.66 3.10 -5.58
N GLU A 102 6.77 2.24 -4.57
CA GLU A 102 5.64 1.90 -3.68
C GLU A 102 5.21 3.11 -2.85
N LEU A 103 6.15 3.93 -2.39
CA LEU A 103 5.82 5.14 -1.63
C LEU A 103 5.04 6.14 -2.50
N TYR A 104 5.39 6.28 -3.77
CA TYR A 104 4.64 7.11 -4.72
C TYR A 104 3.27 6.53 -5.05
N ALA A 105 3.13 5.21 -5.18
CA ALA A 105 1.82 4.58 -5.32
C ALA A 105 0.91 4.87 -4.11
N MET A 106 1.47 4.80 -2.89
CA MET A 106 0.75 5.14 -1.67
C MET A 106 0.40 6.64 -1.60
N GLN A 107 1.31 7.52 -2.00
CA GLN A 107 1.08 8.96 -2.04
C GLN A 107 -0.08 9.33 -2.98
N ALA A 108 -0.10 8.73 -4.17
CA ALA A 108 -1.16 8.91 -5.14
C ALA A 108 -2.51 8.39 -4.61
N LEU A 109 -2.50 7.29 -3.86
CA LEU A 109 -3.71 6.74 -3.23
C LEU A 109 -4.25 7.65 -2.10
N ILE A 110 -3.39 8.25 -1.28
CA ILE A 110 -3.79 9.25 -0.26
C ILE A 110 -4.47 10.44 -0.95
N TYR A 111 -3.85 11.00 -1.99
CA TYR A 111 -4.43 12.11 -2.74
C TYR A 111 -5.75 11.73 -3.43
N THR A 112 -5.85 10.49 -3.92
CA THR A 112 -7.10 9.97 -4.48
C THR A 112 -8.20 9.93 -3.42
N ALA A 113 -7.90 9.50 -2.20
CA ALA A 113 -8.88 9.49 -1.11
C ALA A 113 -9.37 10.90 -0.77
N TRP A 114 -8.49 11.91 -0.75
CA TRP A 114 -8.90 13.31 -0.61
C TRP A 114 -9.85 13.76 -1.72
N VAL A 115 -9.53 13.45 -2.98
CA VAL A 115 -10.39 13.79 -4.12
C VAL A 115 -11.75 13.11 -3.98
N VAL A 116 -11.79 11.82 -3.67
CA VAL A 116 -13.06 11.07 -3.54
C VAL A 116 -13.92 11.59 -2.38
N ALA A 117 -13.30 12.01 -1.27
CA ALA A 117 -13.99 12.52 -0.09
C ALA A 117 -14.78 13.81 -0.35
N ASP A 118 -14.25 14.71 -1.18
CA ASP A 118 -14.91 15.94 -1.60
C ASP A 118 -14.40 16.38 -2.98
N PRO A 119 -14.94 15.81 -4.09
CA PRO A 119 -14.40 16.06 -5.42
C PRO A 119 -14.43 17.53 -5.84
N MET A 120 -15.41 18.29 -5.34
CA MET A 120 -15.57 19.70 -5.68
C MET A 120 -14.49 20.56 -5.03
N THR A 121 -14.17 20.30 -3.76
CA THR A 121 -13.14 21.04 -3.02
C THR A 121 -11.73 20.52 -3.35
N ASN A 122 -11.56 19.20 -3.38
CA ASN A 122 -10.26 18.55 -3.40
C ASN A 122 -9.76 18.19 -4.80
N GLY A 123 -10.64 18.12 -5.81
CA GLY A 123 -10.25 17.82 -7.19
C GLY A 123 -9.21 18.80 -7.72
N GLN A 124 -9.47 20.11 -7.62
CA GLN A 124 -8.52 21.13 -8.08
C GLN A 124 -7.18 21.08 -7.32
N LYS A 125 -7.21 20.70 -6.04
CA LYS A 125 -6.02 20.68 -5.16
C LYS A 125 -5.14 19.45 -5.39
N TYR A 126 -5.75 18.28 -5.61
CA TYR A 126 -5.05 17.01 -5.53
C TYR A 126 -5.01 16.23 -6.84
N SER A 127 -5.90 16.46 -7.82
CA SER A 127 -5.91 15.65 -9.05
C SER A 127 -4.61 15.70 -9.84
N ALA A 128 -4.00 16.89 -9.97
CA ALA A 128 -2.68 17.02 -10.61
C ALA A 128 -1.59 16.30 -9.79
N LYS A 129 -1.68 16.33 -8.46
CA LYS A 129 -0.73 15.65 -7.56
C LYS A 129 -0.85 14.13 -7.61
N VAL A 130 -2.06 13.59 -7.81
CA VAL A 130 -2.28 12.15 -8.04
C VAL A 130 -1.47 11.72 -9.27
N MET A 131 -1.64 12.43 -10.39
CA MET A 131 -0.94 12.11 -11.63
C MET A 131 0.57 12.31 -11.52
N GLU A 132 1.02 13.37 -10.84
CA GLU A 132 2.45 13.60 -10.60
C GLU A 132 3.09 12.46 -9.77
N ALA A 133 2.40 12.01 -8.71
CA ALA A 133 2.88 10.91 -7.88
C ALA A 133 3.00 9.61 -8.70
N TYR A 134 1.98 9.25 -9.49
CA TYR A 134 2.08 8.08 -10.37
C TYR A 134 3.19 8.22 -11.43
N ALA A 135 3.36 9.40 -12.02
CA ALA A 135 4.43 9.65 -12.98
C ALA A 135 5.82 9.44 -12.36
N LYS A 136 6.04 9.92 -11.13
CA LYS A 136 7.30 9.68 -10.39
C LYS A 136 7.50 8.20 -10.08
N GLY A 137 6.48 7.52 -9.57
CA GLY A 137 6.54 6.08 -9.32
C GLY A 137 6.89 5.28 -10.57
N LYS A 138 6.32 5.66 -11.72
CA LYS A 138 6.55 5.00 -13.01
C LYS A 138 7.93 5.27 -13.58
N ALA A 139 8.51 6.44 -13.29
CA ALA A 139 9.89 6.75 -13.65
C ALA A 139 10.90 5.91 -12.87
N ILE A 140 10.57 5.53 -11.62
CA ILE A 140 11.39 4.67 -10.76
C ILE A 140 11.24 3.20 -11.15
N ASP A 141 9.99 2.72 -11.22
CA ASP A 141 9.65 1.36 -11.62
C ASP A 141 8.45 1.36 -12.58
N PRO A 142 8.67 1.32 -13.91
CA PRO A 142 7.61 1.34 -14.90
C PRO A 142 6.76 0.06 -14.92
N ASN A 143 7.20 -0.99 -14.20
CA ASN A 143 6.51 -2.27 -14.08
C ASN A 143 5.91 -2.49 -12.69
N ASN A 144 5.96 -1.49 -11.80
CA ASN A 144 5.28 -1.59 -10.52
C ASN A 144 3.75 -1.72 -10.77
N PRO A 145 3.12 -2.85 -10.39
CA PRO A 145 1.74 -3.10 -10.75
C PRO A 145 0.76 -2.10 -10.11
N ARG A 146 1.07 -1.57 -8.91
CA ARG A 146 0.20 -0.60 -8.21
C ARG A 146 0.28 0.78 -8.83
N VAL A 147 1.45 1.18 -9.32
CA VAL A 147 1.61 2.42 -10.07
C VAL A 147 0.83 2.35 -11.37
N VAL A 148 1.05 1.30 -12.17
CA VAL A 148 0.39 1.13 -13.47
C VAL A 148 -1.12 1.02 -13.30
N PHE A 149 -1.58 0.19 -12.36
CA PHE A 149 -3.00 0.04 -12.07
C PHE A 149 -3.60 1.34 -11.54
N GLY A 150 -3.01 1.95 -10.51
CA GLY A 150 -3.56 3.11 -9.84
C GLY A 150 -3.69 4.33 -10.75
N GLU A 151 -2.71 4.55 -11.64
CA GLU A 151 -2.75 5.59 -12.66
C GLU A 151 -3.93 5.41 -13.62
N ALA A 152 -4.15 4.18 -14.10
CA ALA A 152 -5.23 3.85 -15.02
C ALA A 152 -6.61 3.90 -14.33
N ASP A 153 -6.72 3.35 -13.12
CA ASP A 153 -7.96 3.31 -12.32
C ASP A 153 -8.43 4.72 -11.95
N TYR A 154 -7.50 5.60 -11.57
CA TYR A 154 -7.81 6.99 -11.25
C TYR A 154 -8.37 7.74 -12.48
N GLN A 155 -7.71 7.62 -13.63
CA GLN A 155 -8.17 8.24 -14.87
C GLN A 155 -9.50 7.66 -15.35
N LEU A 156 -9.70 6.35 -15.20
CA LEU A 156 -10.95 5.68 -15.57
C LEU A 156 -12.11 6.18 -14.71
N GLY A 157 -11.90 6.30 -13.40
CA GLY A 157 -12.89 6.91 -12.49
C GLY A 157 -13.20 8.37 -12.85
N GLY A 158 -12.21 9.08 -13.40
CA GLY A 158 -12.30 10.44 -13.87
C GLY A 158 -13.00 10.63 -15.23
N ALA A 159 -13.12 9.57 -16.03
CA ALA A 159 -13.35 9.67 -17.47
C ALA A 159 -14.68 10.33 -17.84
N LYS A 160 -15.73 10.14 -17.04
CA LYS A 160 -17.04 10.77 -17.27
C LYS A 160 -17.01 12.29 -17.18
N TRP A 161 -16.03 12.86 -16.49
CA TRP A 161 -15.89 14.32 -16.32
C TRP A 161 -14.85 14.91 -17.26
N THR A 162 -13.79 14.16 -17.59
CA THR A 162 -12.69 14.63 -18.44
C THR A 162 -12.91 14.33 -19.92
N GLY A 163 -13.74 13.34 -20.25
CA GLY A 163 -13.94 12.87 -21.62
C GLY A 163 -12.75 12.10 -22.20
N VAL A 164 -11.82 11.62 -21.37
CA VAL A 164 -10.68 10.82 -21.81
C VAL A 164 -11.15 9.49 -22.43
N ASP A 165 -10.46 9.03 -23.48
CA ASP A 165 -10.72 7.70 -24.05
C ASP A 165 -10.39 6.61 -23.03
N THR A 166 -11.38 5.77 -22.73
CA THR A 166 -11.24 4.70 -21.75
C THR A 166 -10.56 3.46 -22.32
N LYS A 167 -10.54 3.28 -23.64
CA LYS A 167 -9.90 2.12 -24.29
C LYS A 167 -8.42 1.95 -23.92
N PRO A 168 -7.56 2.99 -24.02
CA PRO A 168 -6.16 2.85 -23.61
C PRO A 168 -6.01 2.62 -22.10
N LEU A 169 -6.92 3.15 -21.28
CA LEU A 169 -6.89 2.93 -19.82
C LEU A 169 -7.21 1.47 -19.48
N CYS A 170 -8.19 0.87 -20.16
CA CYS A 170 -8.52 -0.53 -20.01
C CYS A 170 -7.37 -1.45 -20.41
N ALA A 171 -6.65 -1.14 -21.49
CA ALA A 171 -5.43 -1.87 -21.83
C ALA A 171 -4.32 -1.75 -20.76
N GLN A 172 -4.21 -0.60 -20.07
CA GLN A 172 -3.29 -0.46 -18.94
C GLN A 172 -3.75 -1.28 -17.71
N ILE A 173 -5.06 -1.39 -17.47
CA ILE A 173 -5.60 -2.24 -16.39
C ILE A 173 -5.29 -3.71 -16.68
N ASP A 174 -5.49 -4.18 -17.91
CA ASP A 174 -5.14 -5.54 -18.33
C ASP A 174 -3.64 -5.81 -18.10
N LYS A 175 -2.78 -4.90 -18.56
CA LYS A 175 -1.34 -4.97 -18.30
C LYS A 175 -1.02 -5.02 -16.81
N ALA A 176 -1.69 -4.22 -15.98
CA ALA A 176 -1.44 -4.20 -14.55
C ALA A 176 -1.83 -5.52 -13.87
N VAL A 177 -2.92 -6.17 -14.31
CA VAL A 177 -3.31 -7.51 -13.84
C VAL A 177 -2.22 -8.55 -14.14
N GLU A 178 -1.63 -8.51 -15.34
CA GLU A 178 -0.48 -9.37 -15.70
C GLU A 178 0.75 -9.08 -14.83
N LEU A 179 1.05 -7.79 -14.58
CA LEU A 179 2.15 -7.38 -13.70
C LEU A 179 1.93 -7.86 -12.27
N PHE A 180 0.70 -7.81 -11.73
CA PHE A 180 0.40 -8.37 -10.41
C PHE A 180 0.65 -9.89 -10.36
N GLY A 181 0.34 -10.63 -11.43
CA GLY A 181 0.58 -12.07 -11.51
C GLY A 181 2.07 -12.45 -11.56
N THR A 182 2.93 -11.55 -12.01
CA THR A 182 4.39 -11.76 -12.12
C THR A 182 5.19 -11.01 -11.06
N PHE A 183 4.55 -10.18 -10.25
CA PHE A 183 5.16 -9.39 -9.19
C PHE A 183 5.83 -10.29 -8.15
N LYS A 184 7.11 -10.05 -7.89
CA LYS A 184 7.90 -10.76 -6.88
C LYS A 184 8.09 -9.86 -5.67
N PRO A 185 7.41 -10.12 -4.54
CA PRO A 185 7.61 -9.38 -3.31
C PRO A 185 9.08 -9.49 -2.86
N GLU A 186 9.73 -8.36 -2.56
CA GLU A 186 11.11 -8.34 -2.07
C GLU A 186 11.25 -9.03 -0.70
N THR A 187 10.21 -8.91 0.12
CA THR A 187 10.13 -9.48 1.45
C THR A 187 8.77 -10.16 1.68
N SER A 188 8.67 -10.97 2.74
CA SER A 188 7.40 -11.58 3.15
C SER A 188 6.31 -10.56 3.47
N PHE A 189 6.71 -9.36 3.90
CA PHE A 189 5.84 -8.23 4.26
C PHE A 189 5.70 -7.17 3.17
N SER A 190 6.34 -7.33 2.02
CA SER A 190 6.16 -6.39 0.90
C SER A 190 4.68 -6.35 0.50
N PRO A 191 4.20 -5.21 -0.01
CA PRO A 191 2.79 -5.03 -0.32
C PRO A 191 2.25 -6.10 -1.28
N LYS A 192 1.07 -6.64 -0.98
CA LYS A 192 0.36 -7.66 -1.79
C LYS A 192 -1.08 -7.27 -2.16
N TRP A 193 -1.47 -6.02 -1.90
CA TRP A 193 -2.77 -5.48 -2.27
C TRP A 193 -2.80 -5.04 -3.74
N GLY A 194 -3.99 -4.79 -4.27
CA GLY A 194 -4.21 -4.15 -5.57
C GLY A 194 -4.83 -5.07 -6.62
N LEU A 195 -4.45 -6.36 -6.65
CA LEU A 195 -4.93 -7.31 -7.65
C LEU A 195 -6.46 -7.44 -7.66
N GLU A 196 -7.10 -7.59 -6.51
CA GLU A 196 -8.56 -7.73 -6.41
C GLU A 196 -9.29 -6.51 -7.00
N ARG A 197 -8.80 -5.31 -6.71
CA ARG A 197 -9.36 -4.06 -7.26
C ARG A 197 -9.08 -3.94 -8.75
N ALA A 198 -7.90 -4.34 -9.22
CA ALA A 198 -7.57 -4.36 -10.64
C ALA A 198 -8.49 -5.30 -11.43
N LEU A 199 -8.76 -6.50 -10.90
CA LEU A 199 -9.72 -7.44 -11.49
C LEU A 199 -11.15 -6.89 -11.48
N GLU A 200 -11.54 -6.15 -10.45
CA GLU A 200 -12.85 -5.50 -10.40
C GLU A 200 -12.96 -4.38 -11.45
N SER A 201 -11.96 -3.49 -11.53
CA SER A 201 -11.92 -2.42 -12.54
C SER A 201 -11.87 -2.98 -13.97
N GLN A 202 -11.19 -4.11 -14.18
CA GLN A 202 -11.14 -4.82 -15.47
C GLN A 202 -12.53 -5.27 -15.94
N LYS A 203 -13.46 -5.60 -15.03
CA LYS A 203 -14.83 -5.97 -15.43
C LYS A 203 -15.58 -4.80 -16.08
N ASN A 204 -15.27 -3.57 -15.67
CA ASN A 204 -15.88 -2.36 -16.22
C ASN A 204 -15.29 -1.96 -17.59
N CYS A 205 -14.26 -2.68 -18.04
CA CYS A 205 -13.62 -2.48 -19.34
C CYS A 205 -14.13 -3.41 -20.45
N LYS A 206 -15.04 -4.32 -20.10
CA LYS A 206 -15.60 -5.34 -20.99
C LYS A 206 -17.05 -5.06 -21.35
#